data_AF-X1VVC2-F1
#
_entry.id   AF-X1VVC2-F1
#
_cell.length_a   1.000
_cell.length_b   1.000
_cell.length_c   1.000
_cell.angle_alpha   90.00
_cell.angle_beta   90.00
_cell.angle_gamma   90.00
#
_symmetry.space_group_name_H-M   'P 1'
#
loop_
_entity.id
_entity.type
_entity.pdbx_description
1 polymer ?
#
loop_
_entity_poly.entity_id
_entity_poly.type
_entity_poly.pdbx_seq_one_letter_code
_entity_poly.pdbx_strand_id
1 'polypeptide(L)'
;MGMTGALASVAMLGGMTAMIPPTFRSLQYFLNRRKPNLIRDPATLISTKLRGEIEPDVFYQLMAKQGFGGTTADKMYKLTKRLLDGLELISLERRGKITEAEVDERAALAGWTPETVDELYRLTEVIPSAGDIIRYAVREVY
;
A
#
# COMPACT_ATOMS: atom_id res chain seq x y z
N MET A 1 54.20 26.27 -0.97
CA MET A 1 52.89 26.55 -0.36
C MET A 1 52.04 27.31 -1.36
N GLY A 2 50.92 26.75 -1.85
CA GLY A 2 50.11 27.47 -2.86
C GLY A 2 48.94 26.75 -3.54
N MET A 3 48.58 25.51 -3.18
CA MET A 3 47.47 24.77 -3.83
C MET A 3 46.42 24.20 -2.87
N THR A 4 46.12 24.91 -1.78
CA THR A 4 45.04 24.52 -0.84
C THR A 4 43.88 25.52 -0.79
N GLY A 5 44.04 26.73 -1.35
CA GLY A 5 43.00 27.78 -1.29
C GLY A 5 41.90 27.69 -2.36
N ALA A 6 42.16 27.05 -3.50
CA ALA A 6 41.22 27.00 -4.62
C ALA A 6 40.14 25.90 -4.50
N LEU A 7 40.41 24.84 -3.74
CA LEU A 7 39.44 23.75 -3.51
C LEU A 7 38.41 24.08 -2.43
N ALA A 8 38.77 24.92 -1.45
CA ALA A 8 37.85 25.34 -0.39
C ALA A 8 36.77 26.32 -0.88
N SER A 9 37.06 27.12 -1.90
CA SER A 9 36.13 28.11 -2.46
C SER A 9 35.06 27.49 -3.35
N VAL A 10 35.36 26.40 -4.06
CA VAL A 10 34.37 25.63 -4.84
C VAL A 10 33.47 24.78 -3.93
N ALA A 11 34.01 24.26 -2.82
CA ALA A 11 33.23 23.50 -1.83
C ALA A 11 32.19 24.35 -1.09
N MET A 12 32.50 25.63 -0.80
CA MET A 12 31.54 26.55 -0.16
C MET A 12 30.45 27.06 -1.11
N LEU A 13 30.70 27.11 -2.43
CA LEU A 13 29.68 27.44 -3.43
C LEU A 13 28.67 26.31 -3.66
N GLY A 14 29.07 25.05 -3.43
CA GLY A 14 28.16 23.90 -3.48
C GLY A 14 27.16 23.87 -2.32
N GLY A 15 27.57 24.31 -1.12
CA GLY A 15 26.77 24.22 0.11
C GLY A 15 25.64 25.24 0.25
N MET A 16 25.69 26.38 -0.44
CA MET A 16 24.70 27.46 -0.28
C MET A 16 23.53 27.42 -1.28
N THR A 17 23.55 26.48 -2.25
CA THR A 17 22.48 26.38 -3.27
C THR A 17 21.16 25.79 -2.74
N ALA A 18 21.13 25.29 -1.50
CA ALA A 18 19.95 24.68 -0.88
C ALA A 18 19.10 25.64 -0.02
N MET A 19 19.46 26.93 0.13
CA MET A 19 18.86 27.83 1.14
C MET A 19 18.31 29.18 0.64
N ILE A 20 17.84 29.30 -0.62
CA ILE A 20 17.11 30.50 -1.09
C ILE A 20 15.70 30.14 -1.60
N PRO A 21 14.65 30.19 -0.75
CA PRO A 21 13.37 29.53 -1.02
C PRO A 21 12.41 30.13 -2.08
N PRO A 22 12.27 31.45 -2.31
CA PRO A 22 11.19 31.95 -3.18
C PRO A 22 11.57 32.16 -4.65
N THR A 23 12.75 32.68 -4.96
CA THR A 23 13.16 33.00 -6.35
C THR A 23 13.43 31.73 -7.17
N PHE A 24 14.01 30.70 -6.54
CA PHE A 24 14.32 29.44 -7.21
C PHE A 24 13.08 28.62 -7.58
N ARG A 25 12.01 28.70 -6.77
CA ARG A 25 10.72 28.03 -7.08
C ARG A 25 10.11 28.54 -8.37
N SER A 26 10.15 29.85 -8.61
CA SER A 26 9.60 30.45 -9.84
C SER A 26 10.31 29.94 -11.11
N LEU A 27 11.64 29.85 -11.05
CA LEU A 27 12.46 29.29 -12.11
C LEU A 27 12.18 27.79 -12.29
N GLN A 28 12.09 27.03 -11.19
CA GLN A 28 11.74 25.62 -11.22
C GLN A 28 10.37 25.37 -11.85
N TYR A 29 9.33 26.15 -11.50
CA TYR A 29 8.00 26.04 -12.12
C TYR A 29 8.03 26.41 -13.60
N PHE A 30 8.79 27.44 -13.99
CA PHE A 30 8.97 27.80 -15.40
C PHE A 30 9.64 26.67 -16.21
N LEU A 31 10.70 26.07 -15.66
CA LEU A 31 11.39 24.95 -16.29
C LEU A 31 10.50 23.70 -16.37
N ASN A 32 9.78 23.36 -15.30
CA ASN A 32 8.84 22.23 -15.26
C ASN A 32 7.66 22.44 -16.22
N ARG A 33 7.21 23.68 -16.44
CA ARG A 33 6.18 24.01 -17.44
C ARG A 33 6.69 23.82 -18.87
N ARG A 34 7.95 24.15 -19.14
CA ARG A 34 8.55 24.01 -20.48
C ARG A 34 8.91 22.56 -20.82
N LYS A 35 9.37 21.79 -19.83
CA LYS A 35 9.63 20.35 -19.95
C LYS A 35 9.18 19.65 -18.66
N PRO A 36 8.00 19.01 -18.65
CA PRO A 36 7.56 18.24 -17.50
C PRO A 36 8.41 16.97 -17.38
N ASN A 37 9.52 17.08 -16.65
CA ASN A 37 10.45 15.99 -16.38
C ASN A 37 10.26 15.40 -14.96
N LEU A 38 9.24 15.85 -14.24
CA LEU A 38 8.98 15.41 -12.88
C LEU A 38 8.47 13.97 -12.91
N ILE A 39 9.29 13.05 -12.39
CA ILE A 39 8.89 11.67 -12.16
C ILE A 39 7.82 11.70 -11.07
N ARG A 40 6.70 11.00 -11.31
CA ARG A 40 5.63 10.85 -10.31
C ARG A 40 6.17 10.17 -9.06
N ASP A 41 5.69 10.56 -7.89
CA ASP A 41 6.08 9.91 -6.65
C ASP A 41 5.74 8.40 -6.64
N PRO A 42 6.38 7.59 -5.79
CA PRO A 42 6.18 6.14 -5.78
C PRO A 42 4.74 5.73 -5.50
N ALA A 43 4.01 6.44 -4.64
CA ALA A 43 2.63 6.11 -4.30
C ALA A 43 1.70 6.34 -5.50
N THR A 44 1.91 7.43 -6.25
CA THR A 44 1.22 7.67 -7.52
C THR A 44 1.57 6.62 -8.56
N LEU A 45 2.83 6.17 -8.66
CA LEU A 45 3.21 5.08 -9.58
C LEU A 45 2.53 3.76 -9.21
N ILE A 46 2.45 3.44 -7.92
CA ILE A 46 1.78 2.22 -7.44
C ILE A 46 0.28 2.27 -7.74
N SER A 47 -0.39 3.40 -7.46
CA SER A 47 -1.82 3.56 -7.72
C SER A 47 -2.17 3.54 -9.22
N THR A 48 -1.32 4.11 -10.08
CA THR A 48 -1.49 4.03 -11.54
C THR A 48 -1.27 2.61 -12.06
N LYS A 49 -0.31 1.86 -11.53
CA LYS A 49 -0.15 0.42 -11.81
C LYS A 49 -1.36 -0.39 -11.36
N LEU A 50 -1.86 -0.15 -10.14
CA LEU A 50 -3.05 -0.84 -9.61
C LEU A 50 -4.30 -0.63 -10.48
N ARG A 51 -4.42 0.54 -11.13
CA ARG A 51 -5.52 0.88 -12.03
C ARG A 51 -5.31 0.41 -13.47
N GLY A 52 -4.14 -0.12 -13.80
CA GLY A 52 -3.80 -0.54 -15.17
C GLY A 52 -3.49 0.62 -16.12
N GLU A 53 -3.20 1.82 -15.60
CA GLU A 53 -2.93 3.02 -16.41
C GLU A 53 -1.48 3.08 -16.92
N ILE A 54 -0.61 2.21 -16.42
CA ILE A 54 0.78 2.09 -16.85
C ILE A 54 1.16 0.62 -17.02
N GLU A 55 1.94 0.35 -18.06
CA GLU A 55 2.50 -0.98 -18.30
C GLU A 55 3.46 -1.39 -17.16
N PRO A 56 3.52 -2.69 -16.80
CA PRO A 56 4.40 -3.17 -15.74
C PRO A 56 5.86 -2.77 -15.93
N ASP A 57 6.39 -2.86 -17.15
CA ASP A 57 7.78 -2.50 -17.44
C ASP A 57 8.06 -1.01 -17.21
N VAL A 58 7.10 -0.16 -17.60
CA VAL A 58 7.19 1.29 -17.38
C VAL A 58 7.18 1.62 -15.89
N PHE A 59 6.37 0.91 -15.10
CA PHE A 59 6.38 1.04 -13.64
C PHE A 59 7.76 0.73 -13.06
N TYR A 60 8.37 -0.41 -13.40
CA TYR A 60 9.68 -0.79 -12.84
C TYR A 60 10.78 0.19 -13.27
N GLN A 61 10.74 0.69 -14.51
CA GLN A 61 11.68 1.72 -14.97
C GLN A 61 11.53 3.03 -14.18
N LEU A 62 10.30 3.49 -13.93
CA LEU A 62 10.06 4.73 -13.19
C LEU A 62 10.38 4.59 -11.69
N MET A 63 10.18 3.41 -11.10
CA MET A 63 10.60 3.09 -9.74
C MET A 63 12.13 3.01 -9.63
N ALA A 64 12.80 2.41 -10.62
CA ALA A 64 14.26 2.34 -10.67
C ALA A 64 14.91 3.72 -10.77
N LYS A 65 14.32 4.65 -11.54
CA LYS A 65 14.77 6.06 -11.60
C LYS A 65 14.67 6.79 -10.26
N GLN A 66 13.88 6.28 -9.32
CA GLN A 66 13.74 6.80 -7.95
C GLN A 66 14.59 6.04 -6.93
N GLY A 67 15.41 5.09 -7.37
CA GLY A 67 16.29 4.29 -6.51
C GLY A 67 15.66 3.03 -5.94
N PHE A 68 14.44 2.65 -6.34
CA PHE A 68 13.81 1.41 -5.90
C PHE A 68 14.12 0.26 -6.86
N GLY A 69 14.76 -0.79 -6.36
CA GLY A 69 14.92 -2.04 -7.11
C GLY A 69 13.59 -2.74 -7.38
N GLY A 70 13.55 -3.63 -8.39
CA GLY A 70 12.32 -4.34 -8.78
C GLY A 70 11.68 -5.11 -7.62
N THR A 71 12.49 -5.79 -6.81
CA THR A 71 12.02 -6.53 -5.62
C THR A 71 11.38 -5.61 -4.57
N THR A 72 11.94 -4.41 -4.34
CA THR A 72 11.38 -3.41 -3.44
C THR A 72 10.08 -2.84 -4.00
N ALA A 73 10.05 -2.52 -5.29
CA ALA A 73 8.85 -2.04 -5.96
C ALA A 73 7.70 -3.06 -5.88
N ASP A 74 7.99 -4.35 -5.99
CA ASP A 74 7.02 -5.43 -5.81
C ASP A 74 6.49 -5.52 -4.37
N LYS A 75 7.36 -5.37 -3.37
CA LYS A 75 6.94 -5.34 -1.96
C LYS A 75 6.00 -4.16 -1.71
N MET A 76 6.35 -2.97 -2.20
CA MET A 76 5.51 -1.77 -2.07
C MET A 76 4.16 -1.93 -2.79
N TYR A 77 4.18 -2.55 -3.97
CA TYR A 77 2.96 -2.87 -4.71
C TYR A 77 2.08 -3.89 -3.97
N LYS A 78 2.66 -4.90 -3.33
CA LYS A 78 1.90 -5.87 -2.52
C LYS A 78 1.31 -5.22 -1.27
N LEU A 79 2.05 -4.35 -0.59
CA LEU A 79 1.61 -3.64 0.62
C LEU A 79 0.41 -2.71 0.38
N THR A 80 0.21 -2.23 -0.85
CA THR A 80 -0.93 -1.37 -1.19
C THR A 80 -2.19 -2.15 -1.52
N LYS A 81 -2.12 -3.47 -1.67
CA LYS A 81 -3.31 -4.29 -1.83
C LYS A 81 -4.04 -4.38 -0.50
N ARG A 82 -5.35 -4.12 -0.51
CA ARG A 82 -6.20 -4.30 0.65
C ARG A 82 -6.32 -5.79 0.98
N LEU A 83 -5.99 -6.13 2.23
CA LEU A 83 -6.28 -7.44 2.79
C LEU A 83 -7.73 -7.47 3.27
N LEU A 84 -8.33 -8.65 3.26
CA LEU A 84 -9.66 -8.85 3.85
C LEU A 84 -9.57 -8.71 5.36
N ASP A 85 -10.62 -8.13 5.94
CA ASP A 85 -10.74 -7.98 7.39
C ASP A 85 -11.19 -9.29 8.06
N GLY A 86 -11.01 -9.42 9.38
CA GLY A 86 -11.31 -10.65 10.11
C GLY A 86 -12.76 -11.11 9.97
N LEU A 87 -13.72 -10.19 10.01
CA LEU A 87 -15.16 -10.49 9.78
C LEU A 87 -15.44 -10.97 8.36
N GLU A 88 -14.74 -10.42 7.36
CA GLU A 88 -14.87 -10.82 5.95
C GLU A 88 -14.31 -12.23 5.73
N LEU A 89 -13.18 -12.54 6.38
CA LEU A 89 -12.56 -13.87 6.35
C LEU A 89 -13.47 -14.92 6.98
N ILE A 90 -13.99 -14.70 8.19
CA ILE A 90 -14.92 -15.61 8.85
C ILE A 90 -16.20 -15.80 8.01
N SER A 91 -16.70 -14.73 7.40
CA SER A 91 -17.85 -14.81 6.50
C SER A 91 -17.58 -15.66 5.26
N LEU A 92 -16.36 -15.67 4.72
CA LEU A 92 -15.96 -16.52 3.61
C LEU A 92 -15.82 -17.99 4.02
N GLU A 93 -15.27 -18.24 5.20
CA GLU A 93 -15.13 -19.58 5.79
C GLU A 93 -16.50 -20.22 5.98
N ARG A 94 -17.44 -19.53 6.64
CA ARG A 94 -18.82 -20.01 6.83
C ARG A 94 -19.60 -20.23 5.54
N ARG A 95 -19.17 -19.63 4.43
CA ARG A 95 -19.71 -19.85 3.07
C ARG A 95 -19.02 -20.99 2.32
N GLY A 96 -18.09 -21.69 2.96
CA GLY A 96 -17.29 -22.77 2.39
C GLY A 96 -16.35 -22.32 1.28
N LYS A 97 -15.90 -21.05 1.29
CA LYS A 97 -15.00 -20.51 0.25
C LYS A 97 -13.53 -20.62 0.62
N ILE A 98 -13.23 -20.67 1.91
CA ILE A 98 -11.89 -20.88 2.47
C ILE A 98 -12.03 -21.78 3.71
N THR A 99 -10.92 -22.37 4.14
CA THR A 99 -10.82 -23.15 5.37
C THR A 99 -10.52 -22.28 6.58
N GLU A 100 -10.75 -22.80 7.79
CA GLU A 100 -10.36 -22.14 9.04
C GLU A 100 -8.84 -21.86 9.11
N ALA A 101 -8.01 -22.82 8.67
CA ALA A 101 -6.56 -22.60 8.58
C ALA A 101 -6.18 -21.44 7.64
N GLU A 102 -6.92 -21.28 6.52
CA GLU A 102 -6.72 -20.13 5.63
C GLU A 102 -7.21 -18.81 6.24
N VAL A 103 -8.18 -18.84 7.16
CA VAL A 103 -8.59 -17.65 7.94
C VAL A 103 -7.42 -17.21 8.80
N ASP A 104 -6.82 -18.12 9.57
CA ASP A 104 -5.70 -17.80 10.47
C ASP A 104 -4.49 -17.23 9.71
N GLU A 105 -4.11 -17.88 8.60
CA GLU A 105 -3.00 -17.42 7.76
C GLU A 105 -3.25 -16.00 7.22
N ARG A 106 -4.45 -15.74 6.70
CA ARG A 106 -4.79 -14.44 6.09
C ARG A 106 -5.03 -13.35 7.15
N ALA A 107 -5.58 -13.72 8.29
CA ALA A 107 -5.77 -12.82 9.43
C ALA A 107 -4.42 -12.39 10.01
N ALA A 108 -3.45 -13.31 10.12
CA ALA A 108 -2.09 -13.00 10.53
C ALA A 108 -1.40 -12.01 9.56
N LEU A 109 -1.61 -12.17 8.24
CA LEU A 109 -1.12 -11.21 7.24
C LEU A 109 -1.74 -9.82 7.41
N ALA A 110 -3.00 -9.74 7.87
CA ALA A 110 -3.69 -8.49 8.18
C ALA A 110 -3.32 -7.92 9.56
N GLY A 111 -2.52 -8.64 10.35
CA GLY A 111 -2.03 -8.20 11.67
C GLY A 111 -2.90 -8.60 12.85
N TRP A 112 -3.86 -9.51 12.66
CA TRP A 112 -4.67 -10.05 13.75
C TRP A 112 -3.90 -11.12 14.53
N THR A 113 -4.11 -11.18 15.85
CA THR A 113 -3.61 -12.29 16.67
C THR A 113 -4.64 -13.42 16.71
N PRO A 114 -4.22 -14.69 16.95
CA PRO A 114 -5.14 -15.81 17.05
C PRO A 114 -6.25 -15.60 18.09
N GLU A 115 -5.93 -14.96 19.21
CA GLU A 115 -6.90 -14.66 20.27
C GLU A 115 -8.00 -13.72 19.78
N THR A 116 -7.63 -12.68 19.02
CA THR A 116 -8.63 -11.77 18.45
C THR A 116 -9.45 -12.44 17.36
N VAL A 117 -8.88 -13.36 16.60
CA VAL A 117 -9.63 -14.16 15.61
C VAL A 117 -10.70 -15.01 16.32
N ASP A 118 -10.36 -15.67 17.43
CA ASP A 118 -11.33 -16.43 18.25
C ASP A 118 -12.44 -15.51 18.81
N GLU A 119 -12.09 -14.31 19.30
CA GLU A 119 -13.08 -13.31 19.73
C GLU A 119 -14.02 -12.90 18.57
N LEU A 120 -13.50 -12.75 17.36
CA LEU A 120 -14.31 -12.46 16.16
C LEU A 120 -15.22 -13.63 15.78
N TYR A 121 -14.77 -14.88 15.95
CA TYR A 121 -15.62 -16.06 15.74
C TYR A 121 -16.82 -16.05 16.69
N ARG A 122 -16.58 -15.77 17.97
CA ARG A 122 -17.65 -15.64 18.97
C ARG A 122 -18.57 -14.45 18.68
N LEU A 123 -18.00 -13.31 18.29
CA LEU A 123 -18.77 -12.11 17.93
C LEU A 123 -19.73 -12.37 16.76
N THR A 124 -19.28 -13.15 15.78
CA THR A 124 -20.06 -13.44 14.59
C THR A 124 -21.04 -14.60 14.80
N GLU A 125 -20.94 -15.36 15.89
CA GLU A 125 -21.81 -16.49 16.17
C GLU A 125 -23.28 -16.04 16.23
N VAL A 126 -24.10 -16.53 15.29
CA VAL A 126 -25.53 -16.20 15.23
C VAL A 126 -26.28 -17.26 15.99
N ILE A 127 -26.79 -16.92 17.17
CA ILE A 127 -27.72 -17.77 17.91
C ILE A 127 -29.14 -17.46 17.41
N PRO A 128 -29.82 -18.40 16.71
CA PRO A 128 -31.16 -18.16 16.21
C PRO A 128 -32.12 -17.93 17.39
N SER A 129 -33.07 -17.01 17.22
CA SER A 129 -34.12 -16.84 18.22
C SER A 129 -35.03 -18.08 18.25
N ALA A 130 -35.72 -18.32 19.37
CA ALA A 130 -36.69 -19.41 19.46
C ALA A 130 -37.74 -19.37 18.32
N GLY A 131 -38.16 -18.16 17.91
CA GLY A 131 -39.08 -17.98 16.78
C GLY A 131 -38.47 -18.35 15.42
N ASP A 132 -37.17 -18.19 15.23
CA ASP A 132 -36.49 -18.59 14.01
C ASP A 132 -36.35 -20.11 13.93
N ILE A 133 -36.01 -20.75 15.06
CA ILE A 133 -35.98 -22.22 15.17
C ILE A 133 -37.35 -22.81 14.82
N ILE A 134 -38.43 -22.27 15.38
CA ILE A 134 -39.80 -22.72 15.08
C ILE A 134 -40.13 -22.55 13.59
N ARG A 135 -39.77 -21.40 12.99
CA ARG A 135 -40.03 -21.15 11.55
C ARG A 135 -39.28 -22.11 10.64
N TYR A 136 -38.01 -22.43 10.95
CA TYR A 136 -37.25 -23.41 10.18
C TYR A 136 -37.86 -24.81 10.31
N ALA A 137 -38.21 -25.22 11.54
CA ALA A 137 -38.84 -26.52 11.78
C ALA A 137 -40.16 -26.70 11.02
N VAL A 138 -41.02 -25.67 10.97
CA VAL A 138 -42.28 -25.75 10.22
C VAL A 138 -42.05 -25.78 8.70
N ARG A 139 -41.06 -25.05 8.18
CA ARG A 139 -40.75 -25.01 6.74
C ARG A 139 -40.20 -26.33 6.19
N GLU A 140 -39.52 -27.14 7.00
CA GLU A 140 -38.98 -28.43 6.55
C GLU A 140 -40.00 -29.58 6.59
N VAL A 141 -41.15 -29.39 7.26
CA VAL A 141 -42.17 -30.44 7.46
C VAL A 141 -43.27 -30.42 6.38
N TYR A 142 -43.41 -29.32 5.62
CA TYR A 142 -44.38 -29.16 4.53
C TYR A 142 -43.69 -29.04 3.18
#